data_AF-A0A2T2VNP4-F1
#
_entry.id   AF-A0A2T2VNP4-F1
#
_cell.length_a   1.000
_cell.length_b   1.000
_cell.length_c   1.000
_cell.angle_alpha   90.00
_cell.angle_beta   90.00
_cell.angle_gamma   90.00
#
_symmetry.space_group_name_H-M   'P 1'
#
loop_
_entity.id
_entity.type
_entity.pdbx_description
1 polymer ?
#
loop_
_entity_poly.entity_id
_entity_poly.type
_entity_poly.pdbx_seq_one_letter_code
_entity_poly.pdbx_strand_id
1 'polypeptide(L)'
;MLSVVAALIALIAGAIVAAYLYFKRGAKFPWELALLRLIWFALLIYAILSPPIEKVVEDKVKPHLTVLVDTSASLSLDKDSLMSNASDPFTSLGYHVDIKEYAENNIPSQTPWAYVGDGHIARVTSTNTPSYFSLYPSKKLQQGSLIQGIVVPPRVLIGSAMKIRVLAHPECDVVLTFNGADHYDRLWTTNAPLNSGYLPIKVVARLNGRIDELEATIEVSESLATILIARKVPHPHEGMIRRICKSKGIAVQTVNWDELSRIETFTGPIITLGGGEAALSRLVQVSKVPLLHLDIAGANSYPKKQVLNHSIFDFPVKAYQRKNTPSIKVEGQSIDARGIHWYKSALDDANSLSAFEQLIKTLLQWYDPVQLMLTLPQQAQMDERIHVSAAAVNSRSEAIPSTISGFVRLNDKIIEKLTYKPDGLSLNSSFIPRLPGKYEVVVEGNTEFGPIETKSVVQVNNVDIESVREFNTVQFNYWKSDGAQLLDSVEQEVVPRSISYKKEIPQHLHWWYWGIALIAAATEWTIRRSRGLV
;
A
#
# COMPACT_ATOMS: atom_id res chain seq x y z
N MET A 1 33.31 18.92 -52.47
CA MET A 1 33.48 19.82 -53.63
C MET A 1 34.33 21.06 -53.34
N LEU A 2 34.22 21.73 -52.18
CA LEU A 2 35.04 22.93 -51.87
C LEU A 2 36.57 22.69 -51.76
N SER A 3 37.01 21.50 -51.32
CA SER A 3 38.44 21.19 -51.15
C SER A 3 39.21 21.01 -52.46
N VAL A 4 38.56 20.48 -53.50
CA VAL A 4 39.15 20.29 -54.83
C VAL A 4 39.40 21.64 -55.50
N VAL A 5 38.45 22.56 -55.39
CA VAL A 5 38.57 23.93 -55.93
C VAL A 5 39.69 24.70 -55.21
N ALA A 6 39.80 24.57 -53.89
CA ALA A 6 40.88 25.19 -53.12
C ALA A 6 42.27 24.62 -53.48
N ALA A 7 42.38 23.29 -53.67
CA ALA A 7 43.62 22.65 -54.11
C ALA A 7 44.04 23.10 -55.52
N LEU A 8 43.07 23.25 -56.43
CA LEU A 8 43.32 23.70 -57.80
C LEU A 8 43.74 25.17 -57.86
N ILE A 9 43.11 26.03 -57.06
CA ILE A 9 43.51 27.44 -56.89
C ILE A 9 44.92 27.55 -56.28
N ALA A 10 45.23 26.74 -55.27
CA ALA A 10 46.56 26.72 -54.65
C ALA A 10 47.64 26.19 -55.62
N LEU A 11 47.31 25.25 -56.51
CA LEU A 11 48.21 24.74 -57.55
C LEU A 11 48.49 25.83 -58.61
N ILE A 12 47.46 26.55 -59.05
CA ILE A 12 47.59 27.67 -59.98
C ILE A 12 48.37 28.82 -59.34
N ALA A 13 48.04 29.22 -58.10
CA ALA A 13 48.74 30.26 -57.38
C ALA A 13 50.21 29.89 -57.09
N GLY A 14 50.48 28.64 -56.69
CA GLY A 14 51.82 28.12 -56.48
C GLY A 14 52.66 28.07 -57.76
N ALA A 15 52.06 27.66 -58.87
CA ALA A 15 52.70 27.69 -60.19
C ALA A 15 52.98 29.12 -60.67
N ILE A 16 52.06 30.06 -60.43
CA ILE A 16 52.22 31.49 -60.77
C ILE A 16 53.31 32.14 -59.91
N VAL A 17 53.34 31.89 -58.61
CA VAL A 17 54.38 32.44 -57.71
C VAL A 17 55.74 31.82 -58.04
N ALA A 18 55.79 30.52 -58.36
CA ALA A 18 56.99 29.87 -58.84
C ALA A 18 57.47 30.49 -60.16
N ALA A 19 56.58 30.73 -61.13
CA ALA A 19 56.88 31.39 -62.40
C ALA A 19 57.30 32.87 -62.23
N TYR A 20 56.67 33.62 -61.30
CA TYR A 20 56.98 35.01 -61.02
C TYR A 20 58.37 35.17 -60.37
N LEU A 21 58.71 34.31 -59.42
CA LEU A 21 60.07 34.25 -58.85
C LEU A 21 61.12 33.82 -59.89
N TYR A 22 60.69 33.14 -60.96
CA TYR A 22 61.53 32.59 -62.03
C TYR A 22 61.96 33.61 -63.07
N PHE A 23 61.07 34.50 -63.51
CA PHE A 23 61.35 35.39 -64.64
C PHE A 23 62.18 36.64 -64.28
N LYS A 24 62.38 36.94 -63.00
CA LYS A 24 63.01 38.21 -62.56
C LYS A 24 64.50 38.12 -62.19
N ARG A 25 65.14 36.94 -62.19
CA ARG A 25 66.57 36.77 -61.87
C ARG A 25 67.26 35.81 -62.84
N GLY A 26 68.02 36.34 -63.80
CA GLY A 26 68.81 35.58 -64.76
C GLY A 26 70.05 34.89 -64.15
N ALA A 27 69.87 33.76 -63.46
CA ALA A 27 70.95 32.89 -63.00
C ALA A 27 70.68 31.41 -63.34
N LYS A 28 71.75 30.62 -63.55
CA LYS A 28 71.69 29.17 -63.89
C LYS A 28 70.81 28.39 -62.89
N PHE A 29 69.87 27.61 -63.42
CA PHE A 29 68.67 27.17 -62.69
C PHE A 29 68.81 25.81 -61.94
N PRO A 30 68.35 25.68 -60.68
CA PRO A 30 68.19 24.40 -59.96
C PRO A 30 66.85 23.69 -60.26
N TRP A 31 66.73 22.99 -61.39
CA TRP A 31 65.51 22.22 -61.72
C TRP A 31 65.07 21.25 -60.62
N GLU A 32 66.04 20.68 -59.91
CA GLU A 32 65.80 19.70 -58.84
C GLU A 32 65.04 20.28 -57.64
N LEU A 33 65.31 21.53 -57.22
CA LEU A 33 64.64 22.14 -56.05
C LEU A 33 63.19 22.55 -56.35
N ALA A 34 62.91 22.99 -57.59
CA ALA A 34 61.56 23.31 -58.01
C ALA A 34 60.68 22.05 -58.10
N LEU A 35 61.25 20.95 -58.61
CA LEU A 35 60.58 19.65 -58.64
C LEU A 35 60.26 19.15 -57.22
N LEU A 36 61.19 19.30 -56.28
CA LEU A 36 60.97 18.94 -54.87
C LEU A 36 59.85 19.75 -54.21
N ARG A 37 59.73 21.04 -54.50
CA ARG A 37 58.60 21.85 -54.01
C ARG A 37 57.26 21.39 -54.58
N LEU A 38 57.24 20.94 -55.83
CA LEU A 38 56.05 20.36 -56.45
C LEU A 38 55.67 19.03 -55.80
N ILE A 39 56.67 18.19 -55.45
CA ILE A 39 56.47 16.94 -54.70
C ILE A 39 55.90 17.22 -53.30
N TRP A 40 56.44 18.19 -52.58
CA TRP A 40 55.91 18.59 -51.26
C TRP A 40 54.46 19.06 -51.33
N PHE A 41 54.13 19.85 -52.34
CA PHE A 41 52.78 20.33 -52.55
C PHE A 41 51.82 19.20 -52.95
N ALA A 42 52.27 18.25 -53.79
CA ALA A 42 51.50 17.06 -54.14
C ALA A 42 51.24 16.15 -52.93
N LEU A 43 52.22 15.95 -52.04
CA LEU A 43 52.04 15.22 -50.78
C LEU A 43 51.02 15.92 -49.87
N LEU A 44 51.07 17.25 -49.74
CA LEU A 44 50.10 18.02 -48.98
C LEU A 44 48.66 17.84 -49.52
N ILE A 45 48.49 17.96 -50.84
CA ILE A 45 47.19 17.73 -51.50
C ILE A 45 46.71 16.30 -51.25
N TYR A 46 47.62 15.32 -51.37
CA TYR A 46 47.31 13.92 -51.11
C TYR A 46 46.83 13.70 -49.66
N ALA A 47 47.48 14.31 -48.67
CA ALA A 47 47.08 14.18 -47.27
C ALA A 47 45.68 14.73 -46.98
N ILE A 48 45.26 15.77 -47.71
CA ILE A 48 43.97 16.46 -47.53
C ILE A 48 42.84 15.78 -48.33
N LEU A 49 43.12 15.27 -49.53
CA LEU A 49 42.10 14.77 -50.47
C LEU A 49 42.01 13.24 -50.57
N SER A 50 42.95 12.50 -49.98
CA SER A 50 42.92 11.04 -50.06
C SER A 50 41.72 10.47 -49.29
N PRO A 51 40.92 9.57 -49.89
CA PRO A 51 39.79 8.95 -49.21
C PRO A 51 40.29 8.06 -48.08
N PRO A 52 39.67 8.07 -46.89
CA PRO A 52 40.09 7.21 -45.80
C PRO A 52 40.02 5.73 -46.21
N ILE A 53 40.94 4.92 -45.69
CA ILE A 53 40.90 3.47 -45.90
C ILE A 53 40.04 2.88 -44.78
N GLU A 54 39.02 2.11 -45.16
CA GLU A 54 38.20 1.36 -44.22
C GLU A 54 38.97 0.14 -43.70
N LYS A 55 39.19 0.07 -42.39
CA LYS A 55 39.67 -1.14 -41.73
C LYS A 55 38.57 -1.70 -40.84
N VAL A 56 38.26 -2.98 -41.01
CA VAL A 56 37.40 -3.70 -40.07
C VAL A 56 38.20 -3.91 -38.80
N VAL A 57 37.72 -3.35 -37.70
CA VAL A 57 38.28 -3.55 -36.36
C VAL A 57 37.29 -4.41 -35.60
N GLU A 58 37.77 -5.51 -35.04
CA GLU A 58 37.03 -6.29 -34.06
C GLU A 58 37.37 -5.76 -32.67
N ASP A 59 36.33 -5.35 -31.94
CA ASP A 59 36.46 -4.97 -30.55
C ASP A 59 35.70 -5.94 -29.66
N LYS A 60 36.28 -6.26 -28.50
CA LYS A 60 35.72 -7.22 -27.55
C LYS A 60 34.96 -6.44 -26.50
N VAL A 61 33.64 -6.39 -26.63
CA VAL A 61 32.78 -5.71 -25.66
C VAL A 61 32.38 -6.69 -24.57
N LYS A 62 32.78 -6.38 -23.34
CA LYS A 62 32.34 -7.10 -22.14
C LYS A 62 30.85 -6.86 -21.91
N PRO A 63 30.06 -7.88 -21.57
CA PRO A 63 28.66 -7.68 -21.22
C PRO A 63 28.53 -6.83 -19.96
N HIS A 64 27.49 -5.99 -19.91
CA HIS A 64 27.18 -5.17 -18.74
C HIS A 64 26.41 -5.99 -17.70
N LEU A 65 26.76 -5.82 -16.43
CA LEU A 65 26.04 -6.38 -15.27
C LEU A 65 25.82 -5.29 -14.24
N THR A 66 24.56 -5.08 -13.84
CA THR A 66 24.26 -4.18 -12.71
C THR A 66 24.37 -4.95 -11.40
N VAL A 67 25.24 -4.52 -10.49
CA VAL A 67 25.37 -5.13 -9.16
C VAL A 67 24.63 -4.24 -8.16
N LEU A 68 23.61 -4.81 -7.52
CA LEU A 68 22.84 -4.17 -6.48
C LEU A 68 23.34 -4.62 -5.11
N VAL A 69 23.97 -3.69 -4.40
CA VAL A 69 24.59 -3.92 -3.10
C VAL A 69 23.62 -3.55 -2.00
N ASP A 70 23.35 -4.50 -1.12
CA ASP A 70 22.57 -4.29 0.07
C ASP A 70 23.33 -3.38 1.04
N THR A 71 22.62 -2.38 1.54
CA THR A 71 23.15 -1.39 2.47
C THR A 71 22.41 -1.42 3.80
N SER A 72 21.72 -2.53 4.05
CA SER A 72 20.84 -2.71 5.18
C SER A 72 21.57 -2.69 6.52
N ALA A 73 20.87 -2.27 7.57
CA ALA A 73 21.45 -2.21 8.91
C ALA A 73 21.77 -3.60 9.49
N SER A 74 21.13 -4.65 8.98
CA SER A 74 21.40 -6.05 9.33
C SER A 74 22.75 -6.53 8.80
N LEU A 75 23.31 -5.91 7.76
CA LEU A 75 24.61 -6.29 7.23
C LEU A 75 25.71 -6.09 8.29
N SER A 76 26.56 -7.10 8.49
CA SER A 76 27.67 -7.02 9.46
C SER A 76 28.89 -6.26 8.95
N LEU A 77 29.02 -6.12 7.63
CA LEU A 77 30.14 -5.47 6.96
C LEU A 77 29.91 -3.97 6.81
N ASP A 78 31.02 -3.24 6.72
CA ASP A 78 30.99 -1.81 6.44
C ASP A 78 30.51 -1.54 5.01
N LYS A 79 29.56 -0.61 4.86
CA LYS A 79 28.90 -0.29 3.59
C LYS A 79 29.89 0.18 2.54
N ASP A 80 30.80 1.08 2.90
CA ASP A 80 31.76 1.67 1.96
C ASP A 80 32.77 0.61 1.50
N SER A 81 33.17 -0.29 2.40
CA SER A 81 33.98 -1.46 2.06
C SER A 81 33.25 -2.46 1.15
N LEU A 82 31.95 -2.69 1.33
CA LEU A 82 31.21 -3.62 0.47
C LEU A 82 31.00 -3.00 -0.93
N MET A 83 30.61 -1.73 -1.00
CA MET A 83 30.41 -1.00 -2.25
C MET A 83 31.68 -0.91 -3.10
N SER A 84 32.85 -0.79 -2.47
CA SER A 84 34.13 -0.70 -3.19
C SER A 84 34.63 -2.05 -3.73
N ASN A 85 34.31 -3.16 -3.07
CA ASN A 85 34.82 -4.49 -3.43
C ASN A 85 33.79 -5.38 -4.15
N ALA A 86 32.50 -5.00 -4.16
CA ALA A 86 31.43 -5.82 -4.75
C ALA A 86 31.61 -6.06 -6.26
N SER A 87 32.35 -5.20 -6.98
CA SER A 87 32.63 -5.38 -8.41
C SER A 87 33.66 -6.46 -8.73
N ASP A 88 34.59 -6.73 -7.81
CA ASP A 88 35.79 -7.51 -8.13
C ASP A 88 35.46 -8.93 -8.61
N PRO A 89 34.58 -9.69 -7.93
CA PRO A 89 34.21 -11.03 -8.37
C PRO A 89 33.58 -11.06 -9.78
N PHE A 90 32.72 -10.09 -10.09
CA PHE A 90 32.03 -10.04 -11.38
C PHE A 90 32.93 -9.53 -12.50
N THR A 91 33.88 -8.64 -12.16
CA THR A 91 34.90 -8.18 -13.11
C THR A 91 35.86 -9.32 -13.46
N SER A 92 36.21 -10.18 -12.50
CA SER A 92 36.98 -11.40 -12.77
C SER A 92 36.21 -12.41 -13.64
N LEU A 93 34.88 -12.48 -13.50
CA LEU A 93 34.04 -13.27 -14.40
C LEU A 93 33.91 -12.68 -15.82
N GLY A 94 34.47 -11.50 -16.10
CA GLY A 94 34.50 -10.92 -17.45
C GLY A 94 33.42 -9.88 -17.74
N TYR A 95 32.63 -9.45 -16.74
CA TYR A 95 31.63 -8.39 -16.90
C TYR A 95 32.23 -6.98 -16.85
N HIS A 96 31.52 -6.03 -17.45
CA HIS A 96 31.60 -4.62 -17.08
C HIS A 96 30.52 -4.34 -16.03
N VAL A 97 30.92 -3.84 -14.86
CA VAL A 97 30.06 -3.80 -13.67
C VAL A 97 29.63 -2.38 -13.35
N ASP A 98 28.32 -2.18 -13.21
CA ASP A 98 27.74 -0.95 -12.69
C ASP A 98 27.19 -1.20 -11.27
N ILE A 99 27.79 -0.57 -10.25
CA ILE A 99 27.38 -0.76 -8.85
C ILE A 99 26.31 0.28 -8.48
N LYS A 100 25.22 -0.18 -7.84
CA LYS A 100 24.19 0.66 -7.24
C LYS A 100 23.74 0.10 -5.90
N GLU A 101 23.15 0.95 -5.07
CA GLU A 101 22.48 0.49 -3.85
C GLU A 101 21.24 -0.34 -4.22
N TYR A 102 21.00 -1.38 -3.44
CA TYR A 102 19.83 -2.23 -3.59
C TYR A 102 18.56 -1.47 -3.22
N ALA A 103 17.69 -1.32 -4.22
CA ALA A 103 16.33 -0.83 -4.07
C ALA A 103 15.48 -1.44 -5.19
N GLU A 104 14.19 -1.72 -4.95
CA GLU A 104 13.30 -2.29 -5.98
C GLU A 104 13.27 -1.43 -7.25
N ASN A 105 13.33 -0.10 -7.12
CA ASN A 105 13.36 0.84 -8.24
C ASN A 105 14.69 0.83 -9.03
N ASN A 106 15.76 0.30 -8.44
CA ASN A 106 17.07 0.19 -9.08
C ASN A 106 17.23 -1.13 -9.84
N ILE A 107 16.29 -2.07 -9.70
CA ILE A 107 16.30 -3.33 -10.44
C ILE A 107 16.03 -3.04 -11.92
N PRO A 108 16.99 -3.34 -12.81
CA PRO A 108 16.80 -3.08 -14.22
C PRO A 108 15.69 -3.97 -14.79
N SER A 109 14.90 -3.44 -15.72
CA SER A 109 13.79 -4.18 -16.31
C SER A 109 14.22 -5.22 -17.36
N GLN A 110 15.38 -5.02 -18.01
CA GLN A 110 15.81 -5.83 -19.16
C GLN A 110 17.28 -6.26 -19.13
N THR A 111 18.12 -5.67 -18.29
CA THR A 111 19.54 -6.05 -18.20
C THR A 111 19.77 -7.06 -17.08
N PRO A 112 20.75 -7.96 -17.22
CA PRO A 112 21.12 -8.87 -16.14
C PRO A 112 21.64 -8.06 -14.95
N TRP A 113 21.37 -8.56 -13.75
CA TRP A 113 21.82 -7.94 -12.52
C TRP A 113 22.16 -8.98 -11.47
N ALA A 114 22.91 -8.58 -10.45
CA ALA A 114 23.28 -9.43 -9.33
C ALA A 114 22.96 -8.76 -8.00
N TYR A 115 22.60 -9.56 -7.00
CA TYR A 115 22.40 -9.11 -5.61
C TYR A 115 23.62 -9.42 -4.75
N VAL A 116 24.07 -8.47 -3.95
CA VAL A 116 25.18 -8.66 -3.01
C VAL A 116 24.74 -8.15 -1.64
N GLY A 117 24.58 -9.02 -0.65
CA GLY A 117 24.03 -8.59 0.65
C GLY A 117 23.90 -9.71 1.66
N ASP A 118 23.07 -9.54 2.69
CA ASP A 118 22.89 -10.52 3.77
C ASP A 118 21.53 -11.25 3.71
N GLY A 119 20.64 -10.83 2.80
CA GLY A 119 19.35 -11.44 2.53
C GLY A 119 18.21 -11.07 3.47
N HIS A 120 18.38 -10.09 4.38
CA HIS A 120 17.31 -9.56 5.24
C HIS A 120 16.49 -8.47 4.52
N ILE A 121 16.08 -8.78 3.30
CA ILE A 121 15.42 -7.87 2.37
C ILE A 121 13.92 -8.12 2.30
N ALA A 122 13.16 -7.08 1.98
CA ALA A 122 11.74 -7.21 1.68
C ALA A 122 11.54 -8.08 0.43
N ARG A 123 10.37 -8.72 0.32
CA ARG A 123 10.00 -9.44 -0.89
C ARG A 123 9.86 -8.45 -2.04
N VAL A 124 10.52 -8.72 -3.16
CA VAL A 124 10.46 -7.89 -4.36
C VAL A 124 9.45 -8.49 -5.32
N THR A 125 8.69 -7.63 -5.99
CA THR A 125 7.70 -8.04 -7.00
C THR A 125 8.19 -7.89 -8.43
N SER A 126 9.47 -7.56 -8.64
CA SER A 126 10.05 -7.36 -9.97
C SER A 126 9.99 -8.64 -10.80
N THR A 127 9.66 -8.49 -12.08
CA THR A 127 9.63 -9.62 -13.03
C THR A 127 11.01 -10.08 -13.47
N ASN A 128 12.03 -9.23 -13.34
CA ASN A 128 13.42 -9.57 -13.69
C ASN A 128 14.16 -10.05 -12.43
N THR A 129 14.50 -11.34 -12.38
CA THR A 129 15.26 -11.97 -11.30
C THR A 129 16.77 -11.77 -11.47
N PRO A 130 17.55 -11.78 -10.38
CA PRO A 130 18.99 -11.62 -10.48
C PRO A 130 19.61 -12.85 -11.15
N SER A 131 20.60 -12.63 -12.00
CA SER A 131 21.40 -13.72 -12.57
C SER A 131 22.30 -14.37 -11.52
N TYR A 132 22.79 -13.56 -10.58
CA TYR A 132 23.68 -14.01 -9.51
C TYR A 132 23.31 -13.40 -8.16
N PHE A 133 23.64 -14.10 -7.08
CA PHE A 133 23.62 -13.51 -5.75
C PHE A 133 24.83 -13.95 -4.90
N SER A 134 25.28 -13.07 -4.02
CA SER A 134 26.34 -13.32 -3.04
C SER A 134 25.86 -12.94 -1.65
N LEU A 135 26.02 -13.86 -0.69
CA LEU A 135 25.52 -13.71 0.68
C LEU A 135 26.67 -13.50 1.65
N TYR A 136 26.60 -12.40 2.39
CA TYR A 136 27.55 -12.04 3.43
C TYR A 136 26.95 -12.24 4.83
N PRO A 137 27.80 -12.33 5.88
CA PRO A 137 27.30 -12.50 7.23
C PRO A 137 26.41 -11.32 7.68
N SER A 138 25.31 -11.63 8.35
CA SER A 138 24.46 -10.63 9.01
C SER A 138 24.85 -10.45 10.49
N LYS A 139 24.49 -9.28 11.03
CA LYS A 139 24.41 -9.06 12.48
C LYS A 139 23.34 -9.99 13.04
N LYS A 140 23.47 -10.32 14.32
CA LYS A 140 22.40 -11.03 15.03
C LYS A 140 21.14 -10.17 15.00
N LEU A 141 20.01 -10.80 14.69
CA LEU A 141 18.72 -10.13 14.68
C LEU A 141 18.46 -9.47 16.03
N GLN A 142 18.11 -8.20 15.98
CA GLN A 142 17.53 -7.53 17.12
C GLN A 142 16.19 -8.20 17.46
N GLN A 143 15.89 -8.22 18.75
CA GLN A 143 14.73 -8.93 19.26
C GLN A 143 13.51 -8.00 19.26
N GLY A 144 12.67 -8.08 18.23
CA GLY A 144 11.39 -7.35 18.16
C GLY A 144 10.33 -7.86 19.14
N SER A 145 9.22 -7.14 19.31
CA SER A 145 8.08 -7.56 20.16
C SER A 145 7.56 -8.95 19.76
N LEU A 146 7.17 -9.77 20.73
CA LEU A 146 6.60 -11.08 20.44
C LEU A 146 5.12 -10.95 20.06
N ILE A 147 4.42 -9.95 20.61
CA ILE A 147 3.01 -9.63 20.34
C ILE A 147 2.92 -8.33 19.53
N GLN A 148 2.27 -8.41 18.37
CA GLN A 148 1.95 -7.24 17.54
C GLN A 148 0.56 -6.66 17.89
N GLY A 149 -0.37 -7.48 18.37
CA GLY A 149 -1.69 -7.02 18.80
C GLY A 149 -2.71 -8.14 19.00
N ILE A 150 -3.95 -7.76 19.27
CA ILE A 150 -5.08 -8.66 19.42
C ILE A 150 -6.31 -8.11 18.69
N VAL A 151 -7.06 -8.99 18.03
CA VAL A 151 -8.31 -8.69 17.33
C VAL A 151 -9.46 -9.30 18.13
N VAL A 152 -10.30 -8.44 18.70
CA VAL A 152 -11.46 -8.81 19.52
C VAL A 152 -12.64 -7.89 19.25
N PRO A 153 -13.89 -8.39 19.37
CA PRO A 153 -15.06 -7.53 19.33
C PRO A 153 -15.08 -6.62 20.58
N PRO A 154 -15.40 -5.31 20.44
CA PRO A 154 -15.43 -4.39 21.58
C PRO A 154 -16.59 -4.71 22.54
N ARG A 155 -17.71 -5.25 22.03
CA ARG A 155 -18.91 -5.62 22.78
C ARG A 155 -19.53 -6.90 22.21
N VAL A 156 -20.02 -7.78 23.09
CA VAL A 156 -20.69 -9.05 22.74
C VAL A 156 -21.90 -9.33 23.64
N LEU A 157 -22.88 -10.05 23.12
CA LEU A 157 -24.02 -10.52 23.90
C LEU A 157 -23.61 -11.74 24.75
N ILE A 158 -24.14 -11.85 25.96
CA ILE A 158 -23.99 -13.05 26.80
C ILE A 158 -24.27 -14.33 26.02
N GLY A 159 -23.36 -15.31 26.15
CA GLY A 159 -23.47 -16.62 25.51
C GLY A 159 -23.31 -16.63 23.99
N SER A 160 -23.09 -15.47 23.35
CA SER A 160 -22.89 -15.41 21.90
C SER A 160 -21.51 -15.89 21.49
N ALA A 161 -21.43 -16.50 20.30
CA ALA A 161 -20.16 -16.93 19.75
C ALA A 161 -19.29 -15.73 19.38
N MET A 162 -18.02 -15.77 19.74
CA MET A 162 -17.03 -14.75 19.43
C MET A 162 -15.68 -15.37 19.05
N LYS A 163 -14.87 -14.58 18.37
CA LYS A 163 -13.52 -14.97 17.94
C LYS A 163 -12.50 -13.97 18.48
N ILE A 164 -11.48 -14.50 19.11
CA ILE A 164 -10.31 -13.76 19.59
C ILE A 164 -9.13 -14.23 18.76
N ARG A 165 -8.38 -13.29 18.15
CA ARG A 165 -7.18 -13.62 17.38
C ARG A 165 -5.99 -12.79 17.88
N VAL A 166 -4.88 -13.45 18.16
CA VAL A 166 -3.61 -12.82 18.50
C VAL A 166 -2.74 -12.70 17.26
N LEU A 167 -2.11 -11.55 17.10
CA LEU A 167 -1.05 -11.30 16.14
C LEU A 167 0.28 -11.36 16.89
N ALA A 168 1.03 -12.44 16.71
CA ALA A 168 2.28 -12.70 17.41
C ALA A 168 3.26 -13.46 16.52
N HIS A 169 4.54 -13.50 16.92
CA HIS A 169 5.60 -14.21 16.20
C HIS A 169 5.24 -15.69 15.97
N PRO A 170 5.49 -16.27 14.78
CA PRO A 170 5.05 -17.62 14.42
C PRO A 170 5.59 -18.75 15.30
N GLU A 171 6.74 -18.54 15.93
CA GLU A 171 7.39 -19.51 16.81
C GLU A 171 7.05 -19.33 18.30
N CYS A 172 6.32 -18.29 18.68
CA CYS A 172 5.96 -18.06 20.09
C CYS A 172 4.87 -19.01 20.56
N ASP A 173 5.05 -19.51 21.78
CA ASP A 173 3.98 -20.09 22.58
C ASP A 173 3.08 -18.95 23.07
N VAL A 174 1.79 -19.02 22.73
CA VAL A 174 0.81 -17.98 23.12
C VAL A 174 -0.18 -18.57 24.10
N VAL A 175 -0.38 -17.86 25.21
CA VAL A 175 -1.42 -18.13 26.19
C VAL A 175 -2.40 -16.96 26.18
N LEU A 176 -3.63 -17.26 25.82
CA LEU A 176 -4.79 -16.38 25.90
C LEU A 176 -5.55 -16.70 27.18
N THR A 177 -5.66 -15.75 28.09
CA THR A 177 -6.48 -15.88 29.28
C THR A 177 -7.72 -14.99 29.12
N PHE A 178 -8.90 -15.60 29.19
CA PHE A 178 -10.16 -14.89 29.17
C PHE A 178 -11.16 -15.55 30.12
N ASN A 179 -11.78 -14.75 30.99
CA ASN A 179 -12.75 -15.22 31.99
C ASN A 179 -12.24 -16.41 32.84
N GLY A 180 -10.96 -16.38 33.24
CA GLY A 180 -10.32 -17.42 34.05
C GLY A 180 -10.02 -18.73 33.31
N ALA A 181 -10.30 -18.81 32.01
CA ALA A 181 -9.90 -19.93 31.16
C ALA A 181 -8.68 -19.55 30.32
N ASP A 182 -7.75 -20.49 30.22
CA ASP A 182 -6.56 -20.37 29.39
C ASP A 182 -6.74 -21.15 28.08
N HIS A 183 -6.27 -20.55 27.00
CA HIS A 183 -6.24 -21.13 25.66
C HIS A 183 -4.84 -21.00 25.07
N TYR A 184 -4.30 -22.11 24.56
CA TYR A 184 -2.90 -22.24 24.15
C TYR A 184 -2.76 -22.20 22.62
N ASP A 185 -3.37 -21.21 21.99
CA ASP A 185 -3.29 -20.99 20.55
C ASP A 185 -3.57 -19.51 20.21
N ARG A 186 -3.26 -19.11 18.98
CA ARG A 186 -3.44 -17.73 18.47
C ARG A 186 -4.87 -17.42 18.08
N LEU A 187 -5.69 -18.43 17.84
CA LEU A 187 -7.11 -18.28 17.50
C LEU A 187 -7.97 -19.00 18.53
N TRP A 188 -8.86 -18.27 19.18
CA TRP A 188 -9.83 -18.84 20.09
C TRP A 188 -11.25 -18.51 19.61
N THR A 189 -11.99 -19.55 19.22
CA THR A 189 -13.44 -19.44 19.01
C THR A 189 -14.12 -19.92 20.28
N THR A 190 -14.82 -19.02 20.97
CA THR A 190 -15.45 -19.29 22.26
C THR A 190 -16.79 -18.56 22.35
N ASN A 191 -17.55 -18.81 23.41
CA ASN A 191 -18.75 -18.04 23.70
C ASN A 191 -18.46 -16.98 24.75
N ALA A 192 -19.12 -15.84 24.62
CA ALA A 192 -19.14 -14.83 25.66
C ALA A 192 -19.67 -15.44 26.98
N PRO A 193 -19.09 -15.10 28.13
CA PRO A 193 -19.52 -15.60 29.43
C PRO A 193 -20.98 -15.24 29.75
N LEU A 194 -21.55 -15.94 30.73
CA LEU A 194 -22.92 -15.71 31.18
C LEU A 194 -23.06 -14.56 32.18
N ASN A 195 -21.94 -13.95 32.57
CA ASN A 195 -21.86 -12.76 33.41
C ASN A 195 -21.57 -11.53 32.54
N SER A 196 -22.38 -10.48 32.72
CA SER A 196 -22.14 -9.18 32.08
C SER A 196 -21.04 -8.40 32.77
N GLY A 197 -20.38 -7.51 32.02
CA GLY A 197 -19.36 -6.58 32.50
C GLY A 197 -18.23 -6.41 31.50
N TYR A 198 -17.27 -5.56 31.86
CA TYR A 198 -16.01 -5.45 31.14
C TYR A 198 -15.06 -6.55 31.60
N LEU A 199 -14.79 -7.50 30.72
CA LEU A 199 -13.93 -8.63 31.01
C LEU A 199 -12.56 -8.43 30.35
N PRO A 200 -11.46 -8.54 31.12
CA PRO A 200 -10.13 -8.46 30.56
C PRO A 200 -9.78 -9.72 29.77
N ILE A 201 -9.07 -9.53 28.67
CA ILE A 201 -8.32 -10.55 27.97
C ILE A 201 -6.85 -10.26 28.19
N LYS A 202 -6.12 -11.25 28.69
CA LYS A 202 -4.67 -11.21 28.80
C LYS A 202 -4.06 -12.13 27.75
N VAL A 203 -3.06 -11.65 27.05
CA VAL A 203 -2.24 -12.42 26.11
C VAL A 203 -0.83 -12.46 26.67
N VAL A 204 -0.24 -13.65 26.70
CA VAL A 204 1.17 -13.84 27.06
C VAL A 204 1.83 -14.64 25.96
N ALA A 205 2.87 -14.08 25.33
CA ALA A 205 3.69 -14.78 24.36
C ALA A 205 5.06 -15.11 24.96
N ARG A 206 5.55 -16.33 24.73
CA ARG A 206 6.85 -16.79 25.21
C ARG A 206 7.68 -17.39 24.07
N LEU A 207 8.96 -17.04 24.03
CA LEU A 207 9.93 -17.61 23.09
C LEU A 207 11.35 -17.50 23.66
N ASN A 208 12.05 -18.63 23.78
CA ASN A 208 13.46 -18.68 24.21
C ASN A 208 13.74 -17.92 25.52
N GLY A 209 12.85 -18.05 26.52
CA GLY A 209 12.96 -17.38 27.82
C GLY A 209 12.47 -15.92 27.84
N ARG A 210 12.07 -15.36 26.70
CA ARG A 210 11.42 -14.05 26.61
C ARG A 210 9.94 -14.18 26.92
N ILE A 211 9.38 -13.16 27.55
CA ILE A 211 7.96 -13.05 27.86
C ILE A 211 7.49 -11.66 27.40
N ASP A 212 6.38 -11.64 26.67
CA ASP A 212 5.69 -10.42 26.25
C ASP A 212 4.22 -10.54 26.65
N GLU A 213 3.61 -9.45 27.07
CA GLU A 213 2.24 -9.43 27.59
C GLU A 213 1.42 -8.29 26.98
N LEU A 214 0.15 -8.58 26.70
CA LEU A 214 -0.80 -7.60 26.17
C LEU A 214 -2.16 -7.79 26.87
N GLU A 215 -2.78 -6.68 27.27
CA GLU A 215 -4.12 -6.68 27.84
C GLU A 215 -5.11 -5.93 26.95
N ALA A 216 -6.30 -6.49 26.80
CA ALA A 216 -7.45 -5.88 26.13
C ALA A 216 -8.72 -6.12 26.96
N THR A 217 -9.82 -5.43 26.62
CA THR A 217 -11.10 -5.58 27.33
C THR A 217 -12.23 -5.81 26.35
N ILE A 218 -13.14 -6.74 26.68
CA ILE A 218 -14.41 -6.94 25.96
C ILE A 218 -15.55 -6.58 26.90
N GLU A 219 -16.53 -5.82 26.40
CA GLU A 219 -17.81 -5.62 27.08
C GLU A 219 -18.75 -6.80 26.80
N VAL A 220 -19.10 -7.56 27.82
CA VAL A 220 -20.12 -8.61 27.75
C VAL A 220 -21.42 -8.02 28.30
N SER A 221 -22.47 -7.99 27.48
CA SER A 221 -23.73 -7.38 27.87
C SER A 221 -24.88 -8.39 27.86
N GLU A 222 -25.82 -8.27 28.81
CA GLU A 222 -27.07 -9.05 28.84
C GLU A 222 -27.97 -8.75 27.65
N SER A 223 -27.83 -7.55 27.09
CA SER A 223 -28.52 -7.12 25.89
C SER A 223 -27.68 -6.14 25.12
N LEU A 224 -27.76 -6.19 23.79
CA LEU A 224 -27.08 -5.21 22.94
C LEU A 224 -27.72 -3.82 23.10
N ALA A 225 -29.02 -3.81 23.41
CA ALA A 225 -29.82 -2.62 23.68
C ALA A 225 -30.99 -2.97 24.62
N THR A 226 -31.50 -1.98 25.35
CA THR A 226 -32.75 -2.11 26.11
C THR A 226 -33.78 -1.12 25.58
N ILE A 227 -34.94 -1.61 25.13
CA ILE A 227 -36.11 -0.78 24.79
C ILE A 227 -37.01 -0.63 26.02
N LEU A 228 -37.45 0.60 26.29
CA LEU A 228 -38.48 0.87 27.28
C LEU A 228 -39.85 0.97 26.62
N ILE A 229 -40.80 0.14 27.04
CA ILE A 229 -42.19 0.26 26.64
C ILE A 229 -42.96 1.05 27.70
N ALA A 230 -43.46 2.23 27.33
CA ALA A 230 -44.38 2.99 28.15
C ALA A 230 -45.83 2.67 27.74
N ARG A 231 -46.61 2.07 28.63
CA ARG A 231 -48.00 1.66 28.32
C ARG A 231 -48.96 2.11 29.41
N LYS A 232 -50.24 2.26 29.05
CA LYS A 232 -51.31 2.52 30.04
C LYS A 232 -51.94 1.22 30.51
N VAL A 233 -52.07 0.28 29.58
CA VAL A 233 -52.73 -1.02 29.76
C VAL A 233 -51.95 -2.03 28.92
N PRO A 234 -51.86 -3.31 29.32
CA PRO A 234 -51.32 -4.38 28.48
C PRO A 234 -51.99 -4.41 27.08
N HIS A 235 -51.18 -4.54 26.02
CA HIS A 235 -51.66 -4.55 24.64
C HIS A 235 -50.89 -5.57 23.77
N PRO A 236 -51.52 -6.24 22.78
CA PRO A 236 -50.85 -7.22 21.92
C PRO A 236 -49.57 -6.74 21.22
N HIS A 237 -49.47 -5.43 20.94
CA HIS A 237 -48.26 -4.83 20.38
C HIS A 237 -47.02 -5.07 21.25
N GLU A 238 -47.16 -5.12 22.58
CA GLU A 238 -46.04 -5.44 23.47
C GLU A 238 -45.51 -6.86 23.23
N GLY A 239 -46.39 -7.84 23.06
CA GLY A 239 -46.00 -9.21 22.75
C GLY A 239 -45.23 -9.30 21.43
N MET A 240 -45.66 -8.55 20.41
CA MET A 240 -44.95 -8.44 19.14
C MET A 240 -43.55 -7.84 19.31
N ILE A 241 -43.45 -6.71 20.02
CA ILE A 241 -42.16 -6.03 20.29
C ILE A 241 -41.23 -6.99 21.04
N ARG A 242 -41.69 -7.61 22.12
CA ARG A 242 -40.89 -8.56 22.91
C ARG A 242 -40.38 -9.73 22.08
N ARG A 243 -41.20 -10.28 21.18
CA ARG A 243 -40.79 -11.38 20.30
C ARG A 243 -39.69 -10.96 19.32
N ILE A 244 -39.83 -9.78 18.71
CA ILE A 244 -38.84 -9.23 17.77
C ILE A 244 -37.54 -8.84 18.49
N CYS A 245 -37.63 -8.24 19.68
CA CYS A 245 -36.46 -7.86 20.46
C CYS A 245 -35.71 -9.09 20.97
N LYS A 246 -36.43 -10.11 21.44
CA LYS A 246 -35.83 -11.37 21.92
C LYS A 246 -35.03 -12.09 20.82
N SER A 247 -35.54 -12.16 19.59
CA SER A 247 -34.80 -12.79 18.49
C SER A 247 -33.56 -12.01 18.05
N LYS A 248 -33.41 -10.76 18.51
CA LYS A 248 -32.29 -9.86 18.18
C LYS A 248 -31.37 -9.56 19.37
N GLY A 249 -31.55 -10.22 20.52
CA GLY A 249 -30.71 -10.00 21.71
C GLY A 249 -30.94 -8.65 22.41
N ILE A 250 -32.17 -8.12 22.32
CA ILE A 250 -32.56 -6.81 22.83
C ILE A 250 -33.50 -7.00 24.02
N ALA A 251 -33.17 -6.37 25.14
CA ALA A 251 -34.00 -6.40 26.34
C ALA A 251 -35.18 -5.45 26.18
N VAL A 252 -36.29 -5.77 26.86
CA VAL A 252 -37.51 -4.97 26.85
C VAL A 252 -37.98 -4.77 28.29
N GLN A 253 -37.88 -3.52 28.75
CA GLN A 253 -38.46 -3.08 30.01
C GLN A 253 -39.83 -2.48 29.76
N THR A 254 -40.70 -2.47 30.77
CA THR A 254 -42.04 -1.90 30.63
C THR A 254 -42.43 -1.15 31.88
N VAL A 255 -42.97 0.04 31.67
CA VAL A 255 -43.41 0.95 32.72
C VAL A 255 -44.79 1.48 32.40
N ASN A 256 -45.50 1.91 33.43
CA ASN A 256 -46.75 2.62 33.23
C ASN A 256 -46.48 4.06 32.78
N TRP A 257 -47.42 4.65 32.03
CA TRP A 257 -47.32 6.06 31.62
C TRP A 257 -47.05 7.02 32.80
N ASP A 258 -47.66 6.75 33.95
CA ASP A 258 -47.53 7.57 35.15
C ASP A 258 -46.13 7.48 35.77
N GLU A 259 -45.43 6.36 35.54
CA GLU A 259 -44.07 6.10 36.01
C GLU A 259 -43.01 6.66 35.05
N LEU A 260 -43.34 6.82 33.75
CA LEU A 260 -42.41 7.34 32.74
C LEU A 260 -41.82 8.71 33.13
N SER A 261 -42.63 9.55 33.78
CA SER A 261 -42.21 10.87 34.26
C SER A 261 -41.23 10.85 35.44
N ARG A 262 -41.08 9.68 36.10
CA ARG A 262 -40.21 9.48 37.28
C ARG A 262 -38.88 8.81 36.93
N ILE A 263 -38.67 8.46 35.66
CA ILE A 263 -37.45 7.83 35.18
C ILE A 263 -36.46 8.94 34.84
N GLU A 264 -35.49 9.15 35.73
CA GLU A 264 -34.51 10.24 35.60
C GLU A 264 -33.37 9.92 34.61
N THR A 265 -33.03 8.63 34.40
CA THR A 265 -31.77 8.23 33.75
C THR A 265 -31.88 7.12 32.70
N PHE A 266 -33.00 6.98 31.99
CA PHE A 266 -33.08 5.99 30.90
C PHE A 266 -32.45 6.52 29.61
N THR A 267 -31.48 5.79 29.08
CA THR A 267 -30.74 6.16 27.87
C THR A 267 -31.18 5.38 26.63
N GLY A 268 -32.02 4.34 26.76
CA GLY A 268 -32.52 3.48 25.68
C GLY A 268 -33.61 4.09 24.79
N PRO A 269 -33.98 3.47 23.66
CA PRO A 269 -35.12 3.89 22.87
C PRO A 269 -36.43 3.60 23.61
N ILE A 270 -37.43 4.45 23.40
CA ILE A 270 -38.73 4.35 24.07
C ILE A 270 -39.83 4.06 23.04
N ILE A 271 -40.61 3.01 23.28
CA ILE A 271 -41.83 2.73 22.53
C ILE A 271 -43.01 3.06 23.42
N THR A 272 -43.89 3.95 22.96
CA THR A 272 -45.10 4.28 23.70
C THR A 272 -46.31 3.57 23.11
N LEU A 273 -47.08 2.90 23.96
CA LEU A 273 -48.35 2.29 23.60
C LEU A 273 -49.47 3.19 24.12
N GLY A 274 -50.10 3.94 23.21
CA GLY A 274 -51.12 4.95 23.51
C GLY A 274 -50.51 6.28 23.93
N GLY A 275 -51.14 6.94 24.91
CA GLY A 275 -50.76 8.28 25.38
C GLY A 275 -51.58 9.39 24.74
N GLY A 276 -51.93 10.41 25.54
CA GLY A 276 -52.58 11.63 25.04
C GLY A 276 -51.59 12.50 24.28
N GLU A 277 -52.07 13.30 23.31
CA GLU A 277 -51.21 14.18 22.49
C GLU A 277 -50.30 15.07 23.34
N ALA A 278 -50.83 15.69 24.40
CA ALA A 278 -50.04 16.54 25.28
C ALA A 278 -48.87 15.81 25.99
N ALA A 279 -49.07 14.55 26.39
CA ALA A 279 -48.03 13.75 27.05
C ALA A 279 -46.94 13.31 26.06
N LEU A 280 -47.34 12.98 24.84
CA LEU A 280 -46.44 12.60 23.75
C LEU A 280 -45.61 13.79 23.26
N SER A 281 -46.22 14.95 23.04
CA SER A 281 -45.52 16.18 22.67
C SER A 281 -44.50 16.58 23.74
N ARG A 282 -44.83 16.43 25.02
CA ARG A 282 -43.87 16.66 26.12
C ARG A 282 -42.71 15.65 26.07
N LEU A 283 -43.00 14.37 25.83
CA LEU A 283 -41.96 13.34 25.75
C LEU A 283 -41.01 13.61 24.57
N VAL A 284 -41.53 13.99 23.41
CA VAL A 284 -40.73 14.37 22.23
C VAL A 284 -39.83 15.58 22.50
N GLN A 285 -40.30 16.55 23.28
CA GLN A 285 -39.52 17.76 23.61
C GLN A 285 -38.41 17.52 24.63
N VAL A 286 -38.58 16.56 25.55
CA VAL A 286 -37.68 16.35 26.71
C VAL A 286 -36.78 15.13 26.51
N SER A 287 -37.22 14.15 25.73
CA SER A 287 -36.46 12.93 25.44
C SER A 287 -35.29 13.24 24.52
N LYS A 288 -34.09 12.82 24.94
CA LYS A 288 -32.89 12.80 24.09
C LYS A 288 -32.67 11.46 23.40
N VAL A 289 -33.63 10.54 23.55
CA VAL A 289 -33.55 9.17 23.03
C VAL A 289 -34.63 8.93 21.99
N PRO A 290 -34.42 8.00 21.04
CA PRO A 290 -35.36 7.72 19.97
C PRO A 290 -36.73 7.25 20.48
N LEU A 291 -37.80 7.67 19.81
CA LEU A 291 -39.18 7.41 20.18
C LEU A 291 -39.96 6.70 19.06
N LEU A 292 -40.80 5.73 19.42
CA LEU A 292 -41.80 5.14 18.52
C LEU A 292 -43.16 5.12 19.21
N HIS A 293 -44.15 5.76 18.60
CA HIS A 293 -45.50 5.86 19.13
C HIS A 293 -46.43 4.90 18.39
N LEU A 294 -47.04 3.98 19.12
CA LEU A 294 -48.00 3.00 18.61
C LEU A 294 -49.36 3.20 19.25
N ASP A 295 -50.41 2.92 18.48
CA ASP A 295 -51.78 3.00 18.96
C ASP A 295 -52.18 1.77 19.81
N ILE A 296 -53.20 1.94 20.64
CA ILE A 296 -53.78 0.90 21.50
C ILE A 296 -55.31 0.81 21.39
N ALA A 297 -55.92 1.50 20.41
CA ALA A 297 -57.36 1.38 20.23
C ALA A 297 -57.75 -0.07 19.87
N GLY A 298 -58.96 -0.47 20.23
CA GLY A 298 -59.44 -1.83 19.94
C GLY A 298 -59.57 -2.07 18.42
N ALA A 299 -59.47 -3.32 17.99
CA ALA A 299 -59.53 -3.72 16.58
C ALA A 299 -60.76 -3.18 15.81
N ASN A 300 -61.89 -2.98 16.51
CA ASN A 300 -63.12 -2.45 15.93
C ASN A 300 -63.03 -0.96 15.55
N SER A 301 -62.05 -0.22 16.06
CA SER A 301 -61.79 1.19 15.74
C SER A 301 -61.04 1.39 14.41
N TYR A 302 -60.64 0.30 13.74
CA TYR A 302 -59.90 0.30 12.47
C TYR A 302 -60.72 -0.38 11.36
N PRO A 303 -61.76 0.30 10.82
CA PRO A 303 -62.69 -0.32 9.88
C PRO A 303 -62.14 -0.43 8.46
N LYS A 304 -61.07 0.30 8.12
CA LYS A 304 -60.62 0.47 6.73
C LYS A 304 -59.27 -0.21 6.51
N LYS A 305 -59.18 -1.10 5.52
CA LYS A 305 -57.91 -1.65 5.02
C LYS A 305 -57.41 -0.76 3.89
N GLN A 306 -56.18 -0.27 3.96
CA GLN A 306 -55.54 0.49 2.89
C GLN A 306 -54.07 0.09 2.72
N VAL A 307 -53.52 0.41 1.54
CA VAL A 307 -52.09 0.26 1.28
C VAL A 307 -51.36 1.42 1.94
N LEU A 308 -50.41 1.10 2.80
CA LEU A 308 -49.48 2.00 3.45
C LEU A 308 -48.17 1.98 2.65
N ASN A 309 -47.73 3.16 2.23
CA ASN A 309 -46.45 3.35 1.56
C ASN A 309 -45.70 4.47 2.29
N HIS A 310 -44.47 4.21 2.73
CA HIS A 310 -43.65 5.15 3.50
C HIS A 310 -42.17 4.84 3.28
N SER A 311 -41.31 5.84 3.35
CA SER A 311 -39.85 5.71 3.14
C SER A 311 -39.13 4.81 4.15
N ILE A 312 -39.79 4.42 5.24
CA ILE A 312 -39.23 3.46 6.22
C ILE A 312 -39.38 2.02 5.69
N PHE A 313 -40.29 1.81 4.74
CA PHE A 313 -40.59 0.48 4.21
C PHE A 313 -40.04 0.31 2.81
N ASP A 314 -39.35 -0.80 2.60
CA ASP A 314 -38.83 -1.20 1.29
C ASP A 314 -39.96 -1.66 0.33
N PHE A 315 -41.17 -1.86 0.87
CA PHE A 315 -42.33 -2.40 0.14
C PHE A 315 -43.65 -1.83 0.68
N PRO A 316 -44.71 -1.77 -0.15
CA PRO A 316 -46.04 -1.38 0.30
C PRO A 316 -46.68 -2.47 1.18
N VAL A 317 -47.46 -2.05 2.18
CA VAL A 317 -48.06 -2.94 3.20
C VAL A 317 -49.56 -2.69 3.30
N LYS A 318 -50.40 -3.73 3.36
CA LYS A 318 -51.84 -3.55 3.60
C LYS A 318 -52.12 -3.54 5.10
N ALA A 319 -52.49 -2.38 5.63
CA ALA A 319 -52.76 -2.19 7.05
C ALA A 319 -54.19 -1.70 7.35
N TYR A 320 -54.69 -2.05 8.54
CA TYR A 320 -55.95 -1.54 9.06
C TYR A 320 -55.76 -0.20 9.76
N GLN A 321 -56.62 0.75 9.42
CA GLN A 321 -56.46 2.16 9.78
C GLN A 321 -57.72 2.75 10.40
N ARG A 322 -57.53 3.75 11.25
CA ARG A 322 -58.59 4.58 11.81
C ARG A 322 -59.12 5.54 10.73
N LYS A 323 -60.39 5.96 10.80
CA LYS A 323 -60.99 6.88 9.81
C LYS A 323 -60.13 8.15 9.63
N ASN A 324 -59.86 8.54 8.39
CA ASN A 324 -59.15 9.77 7.99
C ASN A 324 -57.69 9.93 8.45
N THR A 325 -56.99 8.83 8.78
CA THR A 325 -55.56 8.87 9.12
C THR A 325 -54.85 7.66 8.53
N PRO A 326 -53.98 7.87 7.52
CA PRO A 326 -52.61 7.41 7.75
C PRO A 326 -51.56 8.36 7.17
N SER A 327 -50.73 8.92 8.02
CA SER A 327 -49.32 9.05 7.68
C SER A 327 -48.55 8.60 8.88
N ILE A 328 -47.62 7.65 8.68
CA ILE A 328 -46.50 7.57 9.62
C ILE A 328 -45.84 8.94 9.54
N LYS A 329 -45.70 9.59 10.69
CA LYS A 329 -45.01 10.88 10.77
C LYS A 329 -43.64 10.63 11.39
N VAL A 330 -42.63 11.21 10.78
CA VAL A 330 -41.26 11.19 11.30
C VAL A 330 -40.88 12.62 11.60
N GLU A 331 -40.62 12.92 12.87
CA GLU A 331 -40.19 14.23 13.36
C GLU A 331 -38.95 14.04 14.23
N GLY A 332 -37.78 14.44 13.73
CA GLY A 332 -36.50 14.17 14.40
C GLY A 332 -36.25 12.67 14.57
N GLN A 333 -35.91 12.24 15.79
CA GLN A 333 -35.77 10.82 16.16
C GLN A 333 -37.08 10.23 16.75
N SER A 334 -38.24 10.72 16.32
CA SER A 334 -39.55 10.20 16.71
C SER A 334 -40.35 9.69 15.53
N ILE A 335 -40.87 8.47 15.63
CA ILE A 335 -41.80 7.86 14.67
C ILE A 335 -43.19 7.81 15.30
N ASP A 336 -44.15 8.54 14.75
CA ASP A 336 -45.56 8.40 15.09
C ASP A 336 -46.25 7.46 14.10
N ALA A 337 -46.50 6.23 14.53
CA ALA A 337 -47.24 5.22 13.78
C ALA A 337 -48.62 4.92 14.41
N ARG A 338 -49.19 5.89 15.14
CA ARG A 338 -50.56 5.80 15.66
C ARG A 338 -51.60 5.85 14.54
N GLY A 339 -52.80 5.32 14.79
CA GLY A 339 -53.84 5.18 13.77
C GLY A 339 -53.70 3.96 12.85
N ILE A 340 -52.62 3.17 13.01
CA ILE A 340 -52.41 1.89 12.31
C ILE A 340 -52.49 0.73 13.32
N HIS A 341 -53.26 -0.32 13.00
CA HIS A 341 -53.38 -1.50 13.84
C HIS A 341 -52.45 -2.62 13.37
N TRP A 342 -51.24 -2.66 13.90
CA TRP A 342 -50.17 -3.57 13.48
C TRP A 342 -50.49 -5.06 13.71
N TYR A 343 -51.13 -5.42 14.83
CA TYR A 343 -51.43 -6.82 15.14
C TYR A 343 -52.41 -7.47 14.14
N LYS A 344 -53.60 -6.87 13.93
CA LYS A 344 -54.57 -7.31 12.92
C LYS A 344 -53.98 -7.31 11.51
N SER A 345 -53.19 -6.29 11.16
CA SER A 345 -52.53 -6.22 9.84
C SER A 345 -51.54 -7.37 9.62
N ALA A 346 -50.83 -7.81 10.66
CA ALA A 346 -49.94 -8.99 10.62
C ALA A 346 -50.67 -10.32 10.39
N LEU A 347 -51.96 -10.40 10.75
CA LEU A 347 -52.79 -11.57 10.48
C LEU A 347 -53.33 -11.56 9.03
N ASP A 348 -53.42 -10.38 8.41
CA ASP A 348 -54.14 -10.14 7.15
C ASP A 348 -53.24 -9.86 5.92
N ASP A 349 -51.93 -9.69 6.14
CA ASP A 349 -50.90 -9.49 5.10
C ASP A 349 -49.55 -10.03 5.59
N ALA A 350 -48.88 -10.84 4.76
CA ALA A 350 -47.59 -11.45 5.06
C ALA A 350 -46.46 -10.41 5.24
N ASN A 351 -46.57 -9.24 4.60
CA ASN A 351 -45.54 -8.19 4.65
C ASN A 351 -45.64 -7.31 5.91
N SER A 352 -46.77 -7.34 6.63
CA SER A 352 -47.01 -6.47 7.78
C SER A 352 -46.07 -6.71 8.96
N LEU A 353 -45.66 -7.97 9.18
CA LEU A 353 -44.69 -8.27 10.25
C LEU A 353 -43.31 -7.70 9.92
N SER A 354 -42.85 -7.87 8.68
CA SER A 354 -41.57 -7.33 8.21
C SER A 354 -41.53 -5.81 8.26
N ALA A 355 -42.65 -5.14 7.96
CA ALA A 355 -42.77 -3.69 8.09
C ALA A 355 -42.75 -3.23 9.57
N PHE A 356 -43.39 -3.98 10.46
CA PHE A 356 -43.31 -3.70 11.90
C PHE A 356 -41.89 -3.92 12.44
N GLU A 357 -41.18 -4.93 11.93
CA GLU A 357 -39.75 -5.13 12.22
C GLU A 357 -38.88 -3.99 11.70
N GLN A 358 -39.17 -3.43 10.52
CA GLN A 358 -38.47 -2.25 9.99
C GLN A 358 -38.65 -1.03 10.92
N LEU A 359 -39.84 -0.79 11.49
CA LEU A 359 -40.03 0.28 12.48
C LEU A 359 -39.11 0.12 13.71
N ILE A 360 -39.04 -1.10 14.26
CA ILE A 360 -38.18 -1.40 15.41
C ILE A 360 -36.70 -1.29 15.01
N LYS A 361 -36.32 -1.75 13.81
CA LYS A 361 -34.97 -1.63 13.28
C LYS A 361 -34.54 -0.16 13.16
N THR A 362 -35.39 0.70 12.58
CA THR A 362 -35.15 2.14 12.47
C THR A 362 -34.99 2.79 13.85
N LEU A 363 -35.86 2.43 14.81
CA LEU A 363 -35.77 2.94 16.18
C LEU A 363 -34.45 2.56 16.87
N LEU A 364 -34.07 1.29 16.78
CA LEU A 364 -32.84 0.77 17.40
C LEU A 364 -31.59 1.37 16.77
N GLN A 365 -31.63 1.63 15.48
CA GLN A 365 -30.54 2.26 14.77
C GLN A 365 -30.33 3.72 15.13
N TRP A 366 -31.40 4.45 15.43
CA TRP A 366 -31.25 5.80 16.00
C TRP A 366 -30.67 5.76 17.41
N TYR A 367 -30.73 4.61 18.10
CA TYR A 367 -30.28 4.45 19.48
C TYR A 367 -28.84 3.91 19.58
N ASP A 368 -28.55 2.78 18.93
CA ASP A 368 -27.23 2.16 18.84
C ASP A 368 -26.87 2.06 17.35
N PRO A 369 -26.26 3.12 16.80
CA PRO A 369 -26.00 3.23 15.38
C PRO A 369 -24.98 2.19 14.93
N VAL A 370 -24.96 1.92 13.63
CA VAL A 370 -23.90 1.14 12.98
C VAL A 370 -22.54 1.68 13.41
N GLN A 371 -21.59 0.79 13.72
CA GLN A 371 -20.25 1.17 14.16
C GLN A 371 -19.22 0.75 13.12
N LEU A 372 -18.09 1.45 13.05
CA LEU A 372 -16.92 0.97 12.30
C LEU A 372 -16.08 0.08 13.20
N MET A 373 -15.89 -1.17 12.79
CA MET A 373 -14.92 -2.09 13.36
C MET A 373 -13.60 -1.91 12.64
N LEU A 374 -12.54 -1.62 13.38
CA LEU A 374 -11.20 -1.33 12.86
C LEU A 374 -10.20 -2.35 13.40
N THR A 375 -9.48 -3.01 12.50
CA THR A 375 -8.50 -4.06 12.78
C THR A 375 -7.12 -3.63 12.29
N LEU A 376 -6.17 -3.54 13.23
CA LEU A 376 -4.76 -3.24 13.00
C LEU A 376 -3.92 -3.70 14.20
N PRO A 377 -2.61 -3.92 14.04
CA PRO A 377 -1.72 -4.21 15.17
C PRO A 377 -1.68 -3.03 16.15
N GLN A 378 -1.51 -3.31 17.43
CA GLN A 378 -1.36 -2.29 18.48
C GLN A 378 0.08 -1.81 18.61
N GLN A 379 1.05 -2.62 18.16
CA GLN A 379 2.47 -2.30 18.10
C GLN A 379 3.07 -2.63 16.73
N ALA A 380 4.00 -1.81 16.27
CA ALA A 380 4.76 -2.01 15.04
C ALA A 380 6.17 -1.41 15.16
N GLN A 381 7.06 -1.77 14.24
CA GLN A 381 8.38 -1.15 14.12
C GLN A 381 8.36 -0.01 13.10
N MET A 382 9.31 0.92 13.22
CA MET A 382 9.56 1.92 12.18
C MET A 382 9.86 1.21 10.85
N ASP A 383 9.36 1.76 9.75
CA ASP A 383 9.46 1.22 8.39
C ASP A 383 8.77 -0.14 8.15
N GLU A 384 8.02 -0.66 9.13
CA GLU A 384 7.19 -1.85 8.98
C GLU A 384 5.85 -1.51 8.30
N ARG A 385 5.43 -2.30 7.29
CA ARG A 385 4.12 -2.11 6.67
C ARG A 385 3.01 -2.54 7.64
N ILE A 386 2.18 -1.58 8.05
CA ILE A 386 1.00 -1.82 8.88
C ILE A 386 -0.20 -2.04 7.98
N HIS A 387 -0.86 -3.19 8.14
CA HIS A 387 -2.13 -3.49 7.47
C HIS A 387 -3.30 -3.00 8.31
N VAL A 388 -4.27 -2.38 7.65
CA VAL A 388 -5.48 -1.83 8.25
C VAL A 388 -6.69 -2.44 7.54
N SER A 389 -7.60 -3.01 8.32
CA SER A 389 -8.88 -3.49 7.82
C SER A 389 -10.02 -2.82 8.58
N ALA A 390 -11.07 -2.38 7.89
CA ALA A 390 -12.22 -1.77 8.53
C ALA A 390 -13.54 -2.22 7.88
N ALA A 391 -14.59 -2.37 8.68
CA ALA A 391 -15.93 -2.68 8.18
C ALA A 391 -16.99 -2.00 9.02
N ALA A 392 -18.06 -1.51 8.38
CA ALA A 392 -19.25 -1.07 9.11
C ALA A 392 -20.01 -2.31 9.59
N VAL A 393 -20.25 -2.41 10.89
CA VAL A 393 -20.93 -3.54 11.52
C VAL A 393 -22.16 -3.08 12.29
N ASN A 394 -23.20 -3.90 12.25
CA ASN A 394 -24.38 -3.69 13.09
C ASN A 394 -24.12 -4.21 14.52
N SER A 395 -25.12 -4.06 15.40
CA SER A 395 -25.06 -4.51 16.80
C SER A 395 -24.82 -6.03 16.97
N ARG A 396 -24.94 -6.82 15.91
CA ARG A 396 -24.65 -8.26 15.89
C ARG A 396 -23.27 -8.59 15.28
N SER A 397 -22.43 -7.58 15.07
CA SER A 397 -21.13 -7.69 14.41
C SER A 397 -21.19 -8.20 12.96
N GLU A 398 -22.34 -8.08 12.29
CA GLU A 398 -22.46 -8.42 10.87
C GLU A 398 -22.04 -7.22 10.01
N ALA A 399 -21.18 -7.45 9.02
CA ALA A 399 -20.76 -6.41 8.08
C ALA A 399 -21.93 -5.94 7.20
N ILE A 400 -22.03 -4.64 6.97
CA ILE A 400 -23.05 -4.02 6.13
C ILE A 400 -22.44 -3.16 5.03
N PRO A 401 -23.18 -2.90 3.93
CA PRO A 401 -22.73 -1.99 2.87
C PRO A 401 -22.42 -0.58 3.41
N SER A 402 -21.22 -0.09 3.08
CA SER A 402 -20.76 1.23 3.45
C SER A 402 -19.66 1.71 2.49
N THR A 403 -19.54 3.03 2.35
CA THR A 403 -18.35 3.66 1.77
C THR A 403 -17.44 4.05 2.92
N ILE A 404 -16.19 3.59 2.92
CA ILE A 404 -15.27 3.81 4.04
C ILE A 404 -14.04 4.55 3.51
N SER A 405 -13.60 5.55 4.26
CA SER A 405 -12.35 6.28 4.06
C SER A 405 -11.51 6.31 5.34
N GLY A 406 -10.20 6.49 5.23
CA GLY A 406 -9.35 6.62 6.41
C GLY A 406 -8.08 7.41 6.15
N PHE A 407 -7.50 7.89 7.23
CA PHE A 407 -6.24 8.61 7.25
C PHE A 407 -5.49 8.31 8.53
N VAL A 408 -4.19 8.57 8.50
CA VAL A 408 -3.28 8.35 9.61
C VAL A 408 -2.77 9.68 10.12
N ARG A 409 -2.83 9.89 11.44
CA ARG A 409 -2.28 11.06 12.12
C ARG A 409 -1.07 10.70 12.97
N LEU A 410 -0.12 11.62 13.03
CA LEU A 410 0.98 11.62 13.98
C LEU A 410 1.07 13.02 14.58
N ASN A 411 0.99 13.13 15.91
CA ASN A 411 0.99 14.42 16.64
C ASN A 411 -0.02 15.42 16.03
N ASP A 412 -1.28 14.98 15.88
CA ASP A 412 -2.41 15.72 15.30
C ASP A 412 -2.27 16.17 13.83
N LYS A 413 -1.20 15.76 13.13
CA LYS A 413 -1.02 16.03 11.70
C LYS A 413 -1.37 14.81 10.87
N ILE A 414 -2.20 14.99 9.84
CA ILE A 414 -2.45 13.94 8.84
C ILE A 414 -1.18 13.73 8.04
N ILE A 415 -0.64 12.51 8.08
CA ILE A 415 0.59 12.13 7.39
C ILE A 415 0.32 11.28 6.15
N GLU A 416 -0.78 10.54 6.13
CA GLU A 416 -1.13 9.63 5.03
C GLU A 416 -2.63 9.47 4.92
N LYS A 417 -3.14 9.41 3.69
CA LYS A 417 -4.51 9.00 3.39
C LYS A 417 -4.48 7.54 2.96
N LEU A 418 -5.26 6.69 3.61
CA LEU A 418 -5.28 5.26 3.32
C LEU A 418 -5.82 5.02 1.91
N THR A 419 -5.07 4.30 1.08
CA THR A 419 -5.48 3.98 -0.30
C THR A 419 -6.28 2.69 -0.31
N TYR A 420 -7.49 2.72 -0.89
CA TYR A 420 -8.50 1.68 -0.71
C TYR A 420 -8.41 0.57 -1.76
N LYS A 421 -8.42 -0.68 -1.30
CA LYS A 421 -8.78 -1.83 -2.14
C LYS A 421 -10.11 -2.38 -1.59
N PRO A 422 -11.24 -2.20 -2.31
CA PRO A 422 -12.50 -2.78 -1.88
C PRO A 422 -12.40 -4.31 -1.90
N ASP A 423 -12.73 -4.94 -0.77
CA ASP A 423 -12.80 -6.39 -0.62
C ASP A 423 -14.14 -6.75 0.05
N GLY A 424 -15.15 -7.01 -0.78
CA GLY A 424 -16.52 -7.26 -0.32
C GLY A 424 -17.12 -6.05 0.44
N LEU A 425 -17.57 -6.28 1.67
CA LEU A 425 -18.14 -5.26 2.57
C LEU A 425 -17.07 -4.64 3.51
N SER A 426 -15.80 -4.94 3.28
CA SER A 426 -14.68 -4.47 4.10
C SER A 426 -13.70 -3.63 3.29
N LEU A 427 -13.09 -2.68 3.97
CA LEU A 427 -11.97 -1.88 3.50
C LEU A 427 -10.69 -2.55 3.94
N ASN A 428 -9.77 -2.76 3.00
CA ASN A 428 -8.40 -3.19 3.30
C ASN A 428 -7.41 -2.15 2.74
N SER A 429 -6.48 -1.72 3.60
CA SER A 429 -5.43 -0.76 3.26
C SER A 429 -4.14 -1.06 4.03
N SER A 430 -3.10 -0.27 3.80
CA SER A 430 -1.84 -0.36 4.54
C SER A 430 -1.06 0.95 4.44
N PHE A 431 -0.22 1.22 5.43
CA PHE A 431 0.71 2.36 5.43
C PHE A 431 2.07 1.94 6.00
N ILE A 432 3.10 2.79 5.84
CA ILE A 432 4.45 2.54 6.39
C ILE A 432 4.86 3.72 7.28
N PRO A 433 5.00 3.54 8.61
CA PRO A 433 5.39 4.61 9.51
C PRO A 433 6.90 4.88 9.38
N ARG A 434 7.28 6.11 9.03
CA ARG A 434 8.69 6.52 8.86
C ARG A 434 9.34 7.11 10.11
N LEU A 435 8.56 7.29 11.18
CA LEU A 435 9.02 7.89 12.42
C LEU A 435 8.50 7.06 13.59
N PRO A 436 9.23 7.00 14.73
CA PRO A 436 8.70 6.41 15.93
C PRO A 436 7.64 7.32 16.58
N GLY A 437 6.67 6.72 17.28
CA GLY A 437 5.63 7.48 17.98
C GLY A 437 4.28 6.79 18.00
N LYS A 438 3.25 7.53 18.45
CA LYS A 438 1.86 7.05 18.49
C LYS A 438 1.12 7.51 17.24
N TYR A 439 0.76 6.56 16.39
CA TYR A 439 0.03 6.81 15.16
C TYR A 439 -1.46 6.59 15.42
N GLU A 440 -2.29 7.60 15.19
CA GLU A 440 -3.74 7.49 15.26
C GLU A 440 -4.29 7.17 13.88
N VAL A 441 -4.86 5.98 13.72
CA VAL A 441 -5.53 5.56 12.49
C VAL A 441 -7.01 5.88 12.66
N VAL A 442 -7.50 6.85 11.87
CA VAL A 442 -8.90 7.27 11.88
C VAL A 442 -9.57 6.76 10.62
N VAL A 443 -10.74 6.15 10.80
CA VAL A 443 -11.56 5.64 9.72
C VAL A 443 -12.95 6.23 9.84
N GLU A 444 -13.42 6.81 8.75
CA GLU A 444 -14.73 7.40 8.56
C GLU A 444 -15.50 6.57 7.54
N GLY A 445 -16.81 6.52 7.60
CA GLY A 445 -17.62 5.84 6.61
C GLY A 445 -19.00 6.43 6.49
N ASN A 446 -19.61 6.25 5.32
CA ASN A 446 -21.02 6.56 5.08
C ASN A 446 -21.77 5.28 4.77
N THR A 447 -22.81 5.03 5.56
CA THR A 447 -23.76 3.95 5.35
C THR A 447 -25.06 4.52 4.78
N GLU A 448 -26.02 3.66 4.43
CA GLU A 448 -27.40 4.08 4.15
C GLU A 448 -28.06 4.84 5.33
N PHE A 449 -27.43 4.81 6.50
CA PHE A 449 -27.91 5.38 7.76
C PHE A 449 -27.15 6.63 8.22
N GLY A 450 -26.20 7.11 7.40
CA GLY A 450 -25.42 8.30 7.68
C GLY A 450 -23.93 8.04 7.96
N PRO A 451 -23.20 9.09 8.37
CA PRO A 451 -21.77 9.04 8.62
C PRO A 451 -21.45 8.37 9.96
N ILE A 452 -20.36 7.61 9.99
CA ILE A 452 -19.82 6.89 11.15
C ILE A 452 -18.30 7.05 11.20
N GLU A 453 -17.70 7.07 12.40
CA GLU A 453 -16.26 7.25 12.58
C GLU A 453 -15.75 6.32 13.69
N THR A 454 -14.53 5.82 13.54
CA THR A 454 -13.79 5.12 14.60
C THR A 454 -12.31 5.42 14.50
N LYS A 455 -11.58 5.17 15.58
CA LYS A 455 -10.14 5.36 15.62
C LYS A 455 -9.45 4.33 16.51
N SER A 456 -8.19 4.03 16.16
CA SER A 456 -7.31 3.18 16.95
C SER A 456 -5.88 3.73 16.92
N VAL A 457 -5.06 3.33 17.88
CA VAL A 457 -3.68 3.82 18.02
C VAL A 457 -2.70 2.66 17.84
N VAL A 458 -1.67 2.90 17.02
CA VAL A 458 -0.50 2.02 16.89
C VAL A 458 0.68 2.67 17.58
N GLN A 459 1.35 1.94 18.46
CA GLN A 459 2.65 2.34 18.99
C GLN A 459 3.75 1.87 18.04
N VAL A 460 4.46 2.82 17.43
CA VAL A 460 5.61 2.57 16.54
C VAL A 460 6.90 2.74 17.31
N ASN A 461 7.71 1.69 17.36
CA ASN A 461 8.97 1.64 18.08
C ASN A 461 10.15 2.07 17.19
N ASN A 462 11.15 2.71 17.80
CA ASN A 462 12.36 3.16 17.11
C ASN A 462 13.37 2.00 16.97
N VAL A 463 13.12 1.11 16.02
CA VAL A 463 13.98 -0.03 15.69
C VAL A 463 14.12 -0.09 14.18
N ASP A 464 15.32 -0.42 13.70
CA ASP A 464 15.55 -0.64 12.28
C ASP A 464 14.89 -1.96 11.85
N ILE A 465 13.90 -1.89 10.95
CA ILE A 465 13.17 -3.05 10.47
C ILE A 465 14.09 -4.12 9.89
N GLU A 466 15.20 -3.74 9.26
CA GLU A 466 16.13 -4.68 8.65
C GLU A 466 16.86 -5.48 9.72
N SER A 467 17.14 -4.86 10.87
CA SER A 467 17.79 -5.53 12.00
C SER A 467 16.91 -6.58 12.70
N VAL A 468 15.59 -6.55 12.52
CA VAL A 468 14.64 -7.51 13.12
C VAL A 468 13.99 -8.44 12.09
N ARG A 469 14.05 -8.10 10.80
CA ARG A 469 13.50 -8.92 9.72
C ARG A 469 14.33 -10.17 9.55
N GLU A 470 13.69 -11.32 9.41
CA GLU A 470 14.37 -12.60 9.14
C GLU A 470 14.87 -12.72 7.69
N PHE A 471 15.84 -13.62 7.46
CA PHE A 471 16.35 -13.93 6.13
C PHE A 471 15.21 -14.39 5.21
N ASN A 472 15.11 -13.75 4.05
CA ASN A 472 13.97 -13.95 3.15
C ASN A 472 14.09 -15.23 2.31
N THR A 473 13.97 -16.38 2.96
CA THR A 473 14.11 -17.71 2.34
C THR A 473 13.20 -17.88 1.12
N VAL A 474 11.99 -17.31 1.16
CA VAL A 474 11.03 -17.38 0.06
C VAL A 474 11.55 -16.66 -1.19
N GLN A 475 12.09 -15.45 -1.05
CA GLN A 475 12.63 -14.68 -2.17
C GLN A 475 13.83 -15.38 -2.81
N PHE A 476 14.75 -15.90 -2.01
CA PHE A 476 15.95 -16.58 -2.53
C PHE A 476 15.63 -17.95 -3.15
N ASN A 477 14.66 -18.68 -2.60
CA ASN A 477 14.19 -19.91 -3.24
C ASN A 477 13.51 -19.63 -4.59
N TYR A 478 12.73 -18.55 -4.68
CA TYR A 478 12.16 -18.09 -5.94
C TYR A 478 13.26 -17.73 -6.95
N TRP A 479 14.25 -16.91 -6.56
CA TRP A 479 15.38 -16.57 -7.42
C TRP A 479 16.14 -17.80 -7.91
N LYS A 480 16.47 -18.74 -7.02
CA LYS A 480 17.12 -20.01 -7.40
C LYS A 480 16.27 -20.82 -8.39
N SER A 481 14.97 -20.90 -8.18
CA SER A 481 14.06 -21.62 -9.08
C SER A 481 13.95 -20.98 -10.47
N ASP A 482 14.17 -19.67 -10.55
CA ASP A 482 14.15 -18.88 -11.79
C ASP A 482 15.53 -18.79 -12.46
N GLY A 483 16.53 -19.52 -11.94
CA GLY A 483 17.85 -19.66 -12.55
C GLY A 483 18.96 -18.78 -11.96
N ALA A 484 18.71 -18.06 -10.87
CA ALA A 484 19.74 -17.30 -10.17
C ALA A 484 20.79 -18.23 -9.55
N GLN A 485 22.06 -17.92 -9.74
CA GLN A 485 23.19 -18.73 -9.26
C GLN A 485 23.89 -18.07 -8.06
N LEU A 486 24.36 -18.88 -7.11
CA LEU A 486 25.24 -18.38 -6.04
C LEU A 486 26.62 -18.09 -6.64
N LEU A 487 27.15 -16.90 -6.40
CA LEU A 487 28.41 -16.47 -7.03
C LEU A 487 29.58 -17.44 -6.78
N ASP A 488 29.69 -17.97 -5.57
CA ASP A 488 30.76 -18.91 -5.18
C ASP A 488 30.67 -20.26 -5.91
N SER A 489 29.57 -20.54 -6.61
CA SER A 489 29.35 -21.76 -7.39
C SER A 489 29.61 -21.59 -8.89
N VAL A 490 30.01 -20.40 -9.34
CA VAL A 490 30.22 -20.09 -10.77
C VAL A 490 31.70 -20.26 -11.12
N GLU A 491 32.01 -21.29 -11.90
CA GLU A 491 33.39 -21.56 -12.35
C GLU A 491 33.69 -21.03 -13.77
N GLN A 492 32.65 -20.65 -14.53
CA GLN A 492 32.79 -20.33 -15.95
C GLN A 492 32.87 -18.83 -16.19
N GLU A 493 33.97 -18.37 -16.80
CA GLU A 493 34.14 -16.98 -17.25
C GLU A 493 33.19 -16.64 -18.40
N VAL A 494 32.67 -15.42 -18.39
CA VAL A 494 31.76 -14.90 -19.40
C VAL A 494 32.54 -14.38 -20.59
N VAL A 495 32.26 -14.98 -21.75
CA VAL A 495 32.98 -14.67 -22.99
C VAL A 495 32.55 -13.29 -23.53
N PRO A 496 33.50 -12.37 -23.82
CA PRO A 496 33.21 -11.09 -24.44
C PRO A 496 32.52 -11.25 -25.79
N ARG A 497 31.59 -10.36 -26.14
CA ARG A 497 31.01 -10.33 -27.49
C ARG A 497 31.93 -9.55 -28.43
N SER A 498 32.33 -10.18 -29.52
CA SER A 498 33.05 -9.50 -30.59
C SER A 498 32.08 -8.65 -31.40
N ILE A 499 32.32 -7.34 -31.47
CA ILE A 499 31.61 -6.43 -32.35
C ILE A 499 32.60 -5.97 -33.42
N SER A 500 32.26 -6.23 -34.68
CA SER A 500 33.03 -5.73 -35.82
C SER A 500 32.46 -4.39 -36.27
N TYR A 501 33.28 -3.34 -36.27
CA TYR A 501 32.89 -2.05 -36.84
C TYR A 501 33.97 -1.54 -37.81
N LYS A 502 33.54 -0.70 -38.75
CA LYS A 502 34.43 -0.10 -39.75
C LYS A 502 35.02 1.18 -39.18
N LYS A 503 36.36 1.25 -39.10
CA LYS A 503 37.09 2.45 -38.71
C LYS A 503 37.75 3.06 -39.95
N GLU A 504 37.44 4.32 -40.23
CA GLU A 504 38.08 5.11 -41.27
C GLU A 504 39.45 5.61 -40.80
N ILE A 505 40.52 5.26 -41.53
CA ILE A 505 41.88 5.73 -41.23
C ILE A 505 42.33 6.68 -42.36
N PRO A 506 42.64 7.96 -42.05
CA PRO A 506 43.21 8.90 -43.01
C PRO A 506 44.52 8.39 -43.60
N GLN A 507 44.70 8.50 -44.93
CA GLN A 507 45.82 7.82 -45.58
C GLN A 507 47.21 8.39 -45.23
N HIS A 508 47.29 9.66 -44.82
CA HIS A 508 48.54 10.29 -44.38
C HIS A 508 49.07 9.74 -43.04
N LEU A 509 48.32 8.87 -42.36
CA LEU A 509 48.80 8.13 -41.18
C LEU A 509 49.52 6.82 -41.54
N HIS A 510 49.58 6.45 -42.82
CA HIS A 510 50.34 5.28 -43.25
C HIS A 510 51.84 5.57 -43.36
N TRP A 511 52.64 4.53 -43.06
CA TRP A 511 54.11 4.60 -43.02
C TRP A 511 54.73 5.03 -44.36
N TRP A 512 54.14 4.65 -45.49
CA TRP A 512 54.67 4.94 -46.81
C TRP A 512 54.60 6.44 -47.14
N TYR A 513 53.56 7.15 -46.68
CA TYR A 513 53.41 8.60 -46.89
C TYR A 513 54.54 9.37 -46.20
N TRP A 514 54.82 9.03 -44.95
CA TRP A 514 55.95 9.60 -44.20
C TRP A 514 57.31 9.14 -44.74
N GLY A 515 57.40 7.92 -45.26
CA GLY A 515 58.60 7.44 -45.98
C GLY A 515 58.94 8.33 -47.19
N ILE A 516 57.95 8.66 -48.02
CA ILE A 516 58.15 9.54 -49.18
C ILE A 516 58.47 10.97 -48.74
N ALA A 517 57.78 11.49 -47.71
CA ALA A 517 58.06 12.82 -47.16
C ALA A 517 59.50 12.93 -46.61
N LEU A 518 59.99 11.92 -45.90
CA LEU A 518 61.36 11.88 -45.39
C LEU A 518 62.40 11.81 -46.52
N ILE A 519 62.14 11.03 -47.56
CA ILE A 519 63.02 10.96 -48.74
C ILE A 519 63.07 12.33 -49.45
N ALA A 520 61.93 13.00 -49.63
CA ALA A 520 61.87 14.33 -50.21
C ALA A 520 62.65 15.35 -49.36
N ALA A 521 62.48 15.32 -48.03
CA ALA A 521 63.20 16.17 -47.09
C ALA A 521 64.72 15.94 -47.13
N ALA A 522 65.16 14.68 -47.09
CA ALA A 522 66.57 14.32 -47.14
C ALA A 522 67.20 14.73 -48.48
N THR A 523 66.49 14.52 -49.59
CA THR A 523 66.93 14.89 -50.94
C THR A 523 67.05 16.41 -51.06
N GLU A 524 66.06 17.16 -50.58
CA GLU A 524 66.09 18.62 -50.56
C GLU A 524 67.25 19.17 -49.72
N TRP A 525 67.44 18.63 -48.51
CA TRP A 525 68.53 19.03 -47.64
C TRP A 525 69.90 18.78 -48.28
N THR A 526 70.08 17.62 -48.90
CA THR A 526 71.34 17.25 -49.57
C THR A 526 71.65 18.16 -50.76
N ILE A 527 70.63 18.50 -51.57
CA ILE A 527 70.77 19.40 -52.72
C ILE A 527 71.03 20.86 -52.28
N ARG A 528 70.36 21.33 -51.22
CA ARG A 528 70.62 22.67 -50.68
C ARG A 528 72.04 22.78 -50.14
N ARG A 529 72.52 21.76 -49.43
CA ARG A 529 73.87 21.71 -48.86
C ARG A 529 74.96 21.64 -49.93
N SER A 530 74.79 20.82 -50.97
CA SER A 530 75.75 20.72 -52.08
C SER A 530 75.87 22.00 -52.90
N ARG A 531 74.82 22.84 -52.88
CA ARG A 531 74.77 24.16 -53.54
C ARG A 531 75.09 25.33 -52.60
N GLY A 532 75.47 25.07 -51.34
CA GLY A 532 75.83 26.10 -50.36
C GLY A 532 74.68 27.02 -49.94
N LEU A 533 73.44 26.56 -50.07
CA LEU A 533 72.22 27.31 -49.72
C LEU A 533 71.80 27.14 -48.25
N VAL A 534 72.49 26.24 -47.51
CA VAL A 534 72.30 25.91 -46.10
C VAL A 534 73.67 25.64 -45.47
#